data_AF-A0A7X1TXL5-F1
#
_entry.id   AF-A0A7X1TXL5-F1
#
_cell.length_a   1.000
_cell.length_b   1.000
_cell.length_c   1.000
_cell.angle_alpha   90.00
_cell.angle_beta   90.00
_cell.angle_gamma   90.00
#
_symmetry.space_group_name_H-M   'P 1'
#
loop_
_entity.id
_entity.type
_entity.pdbx_description
1 polymer ?
#
loop_
_entity_poly.entity_id
_entity_poly.type
_entity_poly.pdbx_seq_one_letter_code
_entity_poly.pdbx_strand_id
1 'polypeptide(L)'
;MLRKDWAFEYTAGKLADAASTKMSFHGERLDWWKTKRTEVMDKIRSEGLEVDEKISLGYRNPKARDWERGAQVTVRNDLRHDLDECLEKLGFHTEQLQQYDGWQQILTANPEARLRLDIEDWLFFFSRN
;
A
#
# COMPACT_ATOMS: atom_id res chain seq x y z
N MET A 1 -33.85 9.19 15.36
CA MET A 1 -32.68 9.97 14.89
C MET A 1 -31.92 9.10 13.90
N LEU A 2 -31.58 9.59 12.71
CA LEU A 2 -30.83 8.80 11.73
C LEU A 2 -29.36 8.75 12.14
N ARG A 3 -28.69 7.62 11.90
CA ARG A 3 -27.29 7.42 12.25
C ARG A 3 -26.40 8.54 11.71
N LYS A 4 -26.61 8.96 10.46
CA LYS A 4 -25.83 10.01 9.78
C LYS A 4 -25.85 11.40 10.46
N ASP A 5 -26.81 11.66 11.34
CA ASP A 5 -26.94 12.97 12.02
C ASP A 5 -26.26 12.96 13.40
N TRP A 6 -25.61 11.86 13.78
CA TRP A 6 -24.90 11.74 15.04
C TRP A 6 -23.66 12.62 15.01
N ALA A 7 -23.44 13.33 16.11
CA ALA A 7 -22.26 14.14 16.27
C ALA A 7 -21.67 14.01 17.65
N PHE A 8 -20.35 14.08 17.72
CA PHE A 8 -19.58 13.88 18.93
C PHE A 8 -18.61 15.04 19.11
N GLU A 9 -18.55 15.59 20.32
CA GLU A 9 -17.60 16.66 20.63
C GLU A 9 -16.34 16.09 21.26
N TYR A 10 -15.18 16.47 20.71
CA TYR A 10 -13.87 16.13 21.22
C TYR A 10 -12.98 17.36 21.25
N THR A 11 -11.99 17.36 22.14
CA THR A 11 -10.91 18.36 22.09
C THR A 11 -9.96 18.01 20.94
N ALA A 12 -9.40 19.02 20.30
CA ALA A 12 -8.41 18.84 19.25
C ALA A 12 -7.20 18.03 19.74
N GLY A 13 -6.77 18.21 21.00
CA GLY A 13 -5.71 17.39 21.61
C GLY A 13 -6.03 15.89 21.58
N LYS A 14 -7.27 15.50 21.88
CA LYS A 14 -7.67 14.08 21.83
C LYS A 14 -7.71 13.53 20.41
N LEU A 15 -7.98 14.37 19.42
CA LEU A 15 -7.90 14.01 18.01
C LEU A 15 -6.46 13.92 17.53
N ALA A 16 -5.57 14.78 18.05
CA ALA A 16 -4.13 14.70 17.79
C ALA A 16 -3.54 13.38 18.31
N ASP A 17 -3.94 12.94 19.51
CA ASP A 17 -3.53 11.64 20.07
C ASP A 17 -4.01 10.47 19.20
N ALA A 18 -5.25 10.56 18.69
CA ALA A 18 -5.81 9.56 17.80
C ALA A 18 -5.05 9.52 16.45
N ALA A 19 -4.78 10.68 15.85
CA ALA A 19 -3.97 10.80 14.65
C ALA A 19 -2.56 10.23 14.85
N SER A 20 -1.92 10.52 15.99
CA SER A 20 -0.62 9.96 16.37
C SER A 20 -0.65 8.42 16.44
N THR A 21 -1.71 7.85 17.01
CA THR A 21 -1.89 6.38 17.05
C THR A 21 -2.02 5.79 15.64
N LYS A 22 -2.76 6.45 14.74
CA LYS A 22 -2.88 6.04 13.33
C LYS A 22 -1.54 6.15 12.60
N MET A 23 -0.76 7.19 12.86
CA MET A 23 0.58 7.34 12.30
C MET A 23 1.50 6.19 12.72
N SER A 24 1.54 5.84 14.01
CA SER A 24 2.35 4.72 14.49
C SER A 24 1.99 3.42 13.78
N PHE A 25 0.70 3.10 13.65
CA PHE A 25 0.24 1.91 12.93
C PHE A 25 0.69 1.92 11.46
N HIS A 26 0.51 3.04 10.75
CA HIS A 26 0.90 3.13 9.35
C HIS A 26 2.42 3.11 9.17
N GLY A 27 3.18 3.65 10.12
CA GLY A 27 4.64 3.54 10.17
C GLY A 27 5.10 2.09 10.29
N GLU A 28 4.56 1.36 11.27
CA GLU A 28 4.85 -0.07 11.46
C GLU A 28 4.50 -0.89 10.21
N ARG A 29 3.33 -0.64 9.60
CA ARG A 29 2.92 -1.32 8.37
C ARG A 29 3.80 -0.96 7.18
N LEU A 30 4.19 0.31 7.04
CA LEU A 30 5.09 0.73 5.98
C LEU A 30 6.43 0.00 6.07
N ASP A 31 6.99 -0.13 7.26
CA ASP A 31 8.26 -0.84 7.48
C ASP A 31 8.13 -2.35 7.26
N TRP A 32 6.99 -2.94 7.63
CA TRP A 32 6.67 -4.32 7.29
C TRP A 32 6.62 -4.53 5.77
N TRP A 33 5.94 -3.66 5.02
CA TRP A 33 5.84 -3.74 3.57
C TRP A 33 7.18 -3.46 2.85
N LYS A 34 8.06 -2.62 3.40
CA LYS A 34 9.43 -2.45 2.88
C LYS A 34 10.24 -3.74 3.00
N THR A 35 10.14 -4.40 4.15
CA THR A 35 10.76 -5.71 4.37
C THR A 35 10.19 -6.72 3.39
N LYS A 36 8.85 -6.77 3.26
CA LYS A 36 8.16 -7.68 2.35
C LYS A 36 8.56 -7.49 0.88
N ARG A 37 8.64 -6.24 0.42
CA ARG A 37 9.14 -5.91 -0.91
C ARG A 37 10.54 -6.45 -1.15
N THR A 38 11.42 -6.34 -0.16
CA THR A 38 12.80 -6.85 -0.26
C THR A 38 12.80 -8.37 -0.42
N GLU A 39 11.99 -9.09 0.38
CA GLU A 39 11.82 -10.54 0.25
C GLU A 39 11.31 -10.95 -1.15
N VAL A 40 10.29 -10.26 -1.66
CA VAL A 40 9.71 -10.53 -2.98
C VAL A 40 10.74 -10.28 -4.08
N MET A 41 11.49 -9.18 -3.99
CA MET A 41 12.55 -8.87 -4.95
C MET A 41 13.67 -9.90 -4.95
N ASP A 42 14.07 -10.40 -3.78
CA ASP A 42 15.08 -11.45 -3.69
C ASP A 42 14.57 -12.78 -4.24
N LYS A 43 13.29 -13.09 -4.02
CA LYS A 43 12.64 -14.27 -4.63
C LYS A 43 12.52 -14.15 -6.15
N ILE A 44 12.24 -12.95 -6.66
CA ILE A 44 12.24 -12.68 -8.11
C ILE A 44 13.64 -12.92 -8.70
N ARG A 45 14.69 -12.50 -7.98
CA ARG A 45 16.08 -12.71 -8.43
C ARG A 45 16.50 -14.19 -8.40
N SER A 46 16.06 -14.96 -7.41
CA SER A 46 16.46 -16.36 -7.25
C SER A 46 15.63 -17.34 -8.09
N GLU A 47 14.33 -17.10 -8.22
CA GLU A 47 13.35 -18.07 -8.74
C GLU A 47 12.40 -17.45 -9.77
N GLY A 48 12.44 -16.13 -9.96
CA GLY A 48 11.38 -15.41 -10.66
C GLY A 48 11.46 -15.42 -12.17
N LEU A 49 12.52 -15.98 -12.78
CA LEU A 49 12.65 -16.04 -14.23
C LEU A 49 12.01 -17.32 -14.76
N GLU A 50 10.84 -17.18 -15.37
CA GLU A 50 10.24 -18.22 -16.22
C GLU A 50 10.68 -18.02 -17.67
N VAL A 51 11.19 -19.09 -18.28
CA VAL A 51 11.45 -19.14 -19.73
C VAL A 51 10.20 -19.74 -20.37
N ASP A 52 9.46 -18.94 -21.12
CA ASP A 52 8.33 -19.46 -21.90
C ASP A 52 8.85 -20.15 -23.18
N GLU A 53 8.86 -21.48 -23.19
CA GLU A 53 9.24 -22.29 -24.34
C GLU A 53 8.11 -22.48 -25.39
N LYS A 54 6.90 -21.93 -25.19
CA LYS A 54 5.72 -22.22 -26.03
C LYS A 54 5.77 -21.68 -27.46
N ILE A 55 6.85 -21.02 -27.88
CA ILE A 55 7.08 -20.63 -29.28
C ILE A 55 7.93 -21.69 -30.05
N SER A 56 8.22 -22.85 -29.47
CA SER A 56 9.10 -23.86 -30.10
C SER A 56 8.39 -24.93 -30.97
N LEU A 57 7.06 -24.89 -31.12
CA LEU A 57 6.30 -25.88 -31.91
C LEU A 57 5.53 -25.27 -33.10
N GLY A 58 6.10 -24.24 -33.72
CA GLY A 58 5.55 -23.59 -34.92
C GLY A 58 6.42 -23.75 -36.16
N TYR A 59 6.14 -24.80 -36.94
CA TYR A 59 6.46 -24.95 -38.38
C TYR A 59 7.94 -25.09 -38.83
N ARG A 60 8.22 -26.27 -39.40
CA ARG A 60 9.30 -26.53 -40.37
C ARG A 60 9.17 -25.57 -41.57
N ASN A 61 9.83 -24.42 -41.54
CA ASN A 61 9.98 -23.51 -42.69
C ASN A 61 11.47 -23.21 -42.91
N PRO A 62 12.06 -23.31 -44.12
CA PRO A 62 13.51 -23.21 -44.34
C PRO A 62 14.12 -21.80 -44.17
N LYS A 63 13.42 -20.84 -43.56
CA LYS A 63 13.95 -19.48 -43.26
C LYS A 63 14.51 -19.39 -41.83
N ALA A 64 15.31 -20.38 -41.44
CA ALA A 64 15.93 -20.50 -40.13
C ALA A 64 17.05 -19.48 -39.87
N ARG A 65 16.72 -18.19 -39.75
CA ARG A 65 17.64 -17.15 -39.26
C ARG A 65 17.13 -16.34 -38.07
N ASP A 66 15.89 -16.54 -37.62
CA ASP A 66 15.30 -15.82 -36.47
C ASP A 66 15.07 -16.71 -35.23
N TRP A 67 15.70 -17.90 -35.17
CA TRP A 67 15.57 -18.81 -34.02
C TRP A 67 16.35 -18.31 -32.77
N GLU A 68 17.25 -17.35 -32.92
CA GLU A 68 18.05 -16.77 -31.81
C GLU A 68 17.23 -15.83 -30.89
N ARG A 69 15.96 -15.56 -31.18
CA ARG A 69 15.12 -14.63 -30.39
C ARG A 69 13.96 -15.29 -29.63
N GLY A 70 13.92 -16.63 -29.59
CA GLY A 70 12.73 -17.39 -29.16
C GLY A 70 12.56 -17.64 -27.66
N ALA A 71 13.44 -17.16 -26.78
CA ALA A 71 13.28 -17.28 -25.33
C ALA A 71 12.95 -15.91 -24.74
N GLN A 72 11.67 -15.64 -24.49
CA GLN A 72 11.26 -14.49 -23.69
C GLN A 72 11.34 -14.89 -22.22
N VAL A 73 12.22 -14.21 -21.47
CA VAL A 73 12.27 -14.36 -20.02
C VAL A 73 11.18 -13.49 -19.43
N THR A 74 10.23 -14.10 -18.74
CA THR A 74 9.12 -13.41 -18.06
C THR A 74 9.23 -13.62 -16.56
N VAL A 75 8.91 -12.57 -15.78
CA VAL A 75 8.78 -12.74 -14.33
C VAL A 75 7.52 -13.55 -14.06
N ARG A 76 7.62 -14.56 -13.19
CA ARG A 76 6.46 -15.34 -12.75
C ARG A 76 5.30 -14.44 -12.32
N ASN A 77 4.09 -14.78 -12.76
CA ASN A 77 2.92 -13.92 -12.60
C ASN A 77 2.51 -13.72 -11.12
N ASP A 78 2.72 -14.73 -10.27
CA ASP A 78 2.48 -14.62 -8.82
C ASP A 78 3.41 -13.59 -8.17
N LEU A 79 4.71 -13.67 -8.46
CA LEU A 79 5.69 -12.71 -7.91
C LEU A 79 5.51 -11.30 -8.42
N ARG A 80 5.01 -11.15 -9.66
CA ARG A 80 4.60 -9.85 -10.19
C ARG A 80 3.43 -9.28 -9.40
N HIS A 81 2.40 -10.08 -9.14
CA HIS A 81 1.25 -9.65 -8.35
C HIS A 81 1.65 -9.27 -6.91
N ASP A 82 2.49 -10.08 -6.26
CA ASP A 82 3.01 -9.80 -4.93
C ASP A 82 3.81 -8.48 -4.89
N LEU A 83 4.59 -8.20 -5.94
CA LEU A 83 5.34 -6.95 -6.05
C LEU A 83 4.41 -5.75 -6.26
N ASP A 84 3.41 -5.87 -7.12
CA ASP A 84 2.42 -4.81 -7.37
C ASP A 84 1.65 -4.49 -6.08
N GLU A 85 1.22 -5.50 -5.31
CA GLU A 85 0.59 -5.31 -4.00
C GLU A 85 1.52 -4.57 -3.03
N CYS A 86 2.80 -4.98 -2.95
CA CYS A 86 3.77 -4.29 -2.09
C CYS A 86 3.88 -2.80 -2.45
N LEU A 87 3.94 -2.47 -3.74
CA LEU A 87 4.04 -1.07 -4.18
C LEU A 87 2.77 -0.27 -3.88
N GLU A 88 1.60 -0.87 -4.09
CA GLU A 88 0.31 -0.26 -3.74
C GLU A 88 0.24 0.06 -2.24
N LYS A 89 0.57 -0.92 -1.39
CA LYS A 89 0.49 -0.77 0.06
C LYS A 89 1.53 0.21 0.61
N LEU A 90 2.73 0.26 0.01
CA LEU A 90 3.72 1.27 0.33
C LEU A 90 3.21 2.69 0.01
N GLY A 91 2.61 2.88 -1.15
CA GLY A 91 1.99 4.15 -1.54
C GLY A 91 0.89 4.56 -0.56
N PHE A 92 -0.07 3.65 -0.33
CA PHE A 92 -1.19 3.87 0.58
C PHE A 92 -0.74 4.27 2.00
N HIS A 93 0.20 3.53 2.61
CA HIS A 93 0.67 3.85 3.95
C HIS A 93 1.48 5.15 4.01
N THR A 94 2.20 5.50 2.94
CA THR A 94 2.91 6.78 2.85
C THR A 94 1.93 7.96 2.80
N GLU A 95 0.87 7.85 2.00
CA GLU A 95 -0.19 8.87 1.91
C GLU A 95 -0.93 9.04 3.23
N GLN A 96 -1.29 7.92 3.88
CA GLN A 96 -1.94 7.96 5.19
C GLN A 96 -1.06 8.62 6.26
N LEU A 97 0.24 8.31 6.30
CA LEU A 97 1.18 8.96 7.21
C LEU A 97 1.20 10.48 7.01
N GLN A 98 1.30 10.95 5.77
CA GLN A 98 1.29 12.39 5.46
C GLN A 98 -0.04 13.04 5.86
N GLN A 99 -1.15 12.35 5.63
CA GLN A 99 -2.47 12.87 5.98
C GLN A 99 -2.63 13.03 7.50
N TYR A 100 -2.30 12.00 8.28
CA TYR A 100 -2.39 12.07 9.74
C TYR A 100 -1.36 13.01 10.36
N ASP A 101 -0.17 13.15 9.76
CA ASP A 101 0.82 14.15 10.18
C ASP A 101 0.26 15.58 10.04
N GLY A 102 -0.34 15.90 8.89
CA GLY A 102 -1.00 17.19 8.69
C GLY A 102 -2.12 17.46 9.71
N TRP A 103 -2.94 16.44 10.00
CA TRP A 103 -3.95 16.55 11.06
C TRP A 103 -3.33 16.76 12.43
N GLN A 104 -2.32 15.98 12.79
CA GLN A 104 -1.63 16.10 14.08
C GLN A 104 -1.05 17.51 14.27
N GLN A 105 -0.42 18.07 13.24
CA GLN A 105 0.13 19.43 13.28
C GLN A 105 -0.96 20.48 13.58
N ILE A 106 -2.07 20.45 12.83
CA ILE A 106 -3.18 21.41 12.99
C ILE A 106 -3.82 21.29 14.37
N LEU A 107 -4.06 20.06 14.82
CA LEU A 107 -4.76 19.77 16.06
C LEU A 107 -3.90 20.10 17.29
N THR A 108 -2.59 19.84 17.22
CA THR A 108 -1.64 20.17 18.29
C THR A 108 -1.41 21.67 18.42
N ALA A 109 -1.57 22.44 17.34
CA ALA A 109 -1.47 23.89 17.40
C ALA A 109 -2.60 24.54 18.22
N ASN A 110 -3.74 23.87 18.39
CA ASN A 110 -4.92 24.40 19.09
C ASN A 110 -5.59 23.33 19.98
N PRO A 111 -4.90 22.76 20.97
CA PRO A 111 -5.31 21.51 21.61
C PRO A 111 -6.64 21.60 22.38
N GLU A 112 -6.98 22.79 22.89
CA GLU A 112 -8.19 23.03 23.66
C GLU A 112 -9.43 23.32 22.79
N ALA A 113 -9.26 23.48 21.48
CA ALA A 113 -10.38 23.71 20.56
C ALA A 113 -11.33 22.51 20.62
N ARG A 114 -12.64 22.77 20.68
CA ARG A 114 -13.67 21.74 20.62
C ARG A 114 -14.17 21.58 19.20
N LEU A 115 -14.03 20.38 18.67
CA LEU A 115 -14.44 20.01 17.32
C LEU A 115 -15.61 19.04 17.41
N ARG A 116 -16.63 19.30 16.59
CA ARG A 116 -17.80 18.44 16.44
C ARG A 116 -17.55 17.53 15.25
N LEU A 117 -17.49 16.23 15.51
CA LEU A 117 -17.26 15.19 14.52
C LEU A 117 -18.55 14.52 14.14
N ASP A 118 -18.72 14.24 12.86
CA ASP A 118 -19.73 13.28 12.41
C ASP A 118 -19.21 11.84 12.51
N ILE A 119 -19.93 10.89 11.91
CA ILE A 119 -19.52 9.48 11.93
C ILE A 119 -18.31 9.21 11.05
N GLU A 120 -18.16 9.88 9.91
CA GLU A 120 -17.04 9.68 9.00
C GLU A 120 -15.76 10.19 9.63
N ASP A 121 -15.81 11.38 10.23
CA ASP A 121 -14.73 11.93 11.04
C ASP A 121 -14.36 11.01 12.19
N TRP A 122 -15.36 10.50 12.92
CA TRP A 122 -15.12 9.61 14.03
C TRP A 122 -14.44 8.32 13.57
N LEU A 123 -14.90 7.73 12.45
CA LEU A 123 -14.28 6.54 11.88
C LEU A 123 -12.87 6.82 11.39
N PHE A 124 -12.62 7.99 10.81
CA PHE A 124 -11.28 8.39 10.38
C PHE A 124 -10.29 8.36 11.56
N PHE A 125 -10.60 9.01 12.68
CA PHE A 125 -9.70 9.08 13.83
C PHE A 125 -9.69 7.82 14.71
N PHE A 126 -10.85 7.20 14.94
CA PHE A 126 -11.03 6.21 16.01
C PHE A 126 -11.40 4.80 15.55
N SER A 127 -11.61 4.56 14.25
CA SER A 127 -11.80 3.19 13.76
C SER A 127 -10.62 2.30 14.13
N ARG A 128 -10.87 0.99 14.25
CA ARG A 128 -9.79 0.03 14.38
C ARG A 128 -9.10 -0.13 13.02
N ASN A 129 -7.77 -0.22 13.08
CA ASN A 129 -6.91 -0.49 11.92
C ASN A 129 -6.83 -1.98 11.59
#